data_AF-A0A445JET0-F1
#
_entry.id   AF-A0A445JET0-F1
#
_cell.length_a   1.000
_cell.length_b   1.000
_cell.length_c   1.000
_cell.angle_alpha   90.00
_cell.angle_beta   90.00
_cell.angle_gamma   90.00
#
_symmetry.space_group_name_H-M   'P 1'
#
loop_
_entity.id
_entity.type
_entity.pdbx_description
1 polymer ?
#
loop_
_entity_poly.entity_id
_entity_poly.type
_entity_poly.pdbx_seq_one_letter_code
_entity_poly.pdbx_strand_id
1 'polypeptide(L)'
;MTICDTYVTLLYSPKVYNNNHLSSSSSRPNFVNRWIWGGLDRGYISNVDINWGDILQITAKLTGKKEFQEVGLLNFNNNELDHWEQLIPNVTHVVLELEYAAKNVTWESLYPEWIDEEEETEVLVCPSLPSLRSPGIRLNLIAVKLPHANGGNWSRDVARLHLQLAVARLTTSFKGNYPLYVPFVTNFFPIPNLFTCRELVGHEGNVFGRKTPPSTRIL
;
A
#
# COMPACT_ATOMS: atom_id res chain seq x y z
N MET A 1 -34.43 7.77 -44.55
CA MET A 1 -33.37 6.75 -44.43
C MET A 1 -32.13 7.48 -43.96
N THR A 2 -31.87 7.45 -42.65
CA THR A 2 -30.84 8.27 -42.01
C THR A 2 -29.67 7.34 -41.68
N ILE A 3 -28.54 7.52 -42.35
CA ILE A 3 -27.32 6.74 -42.15
C ILE A 3 -26.58 7.33 -40.96
N CYS A 4 -26.26 6.50 -39.97
CA CYS A 4 -25.53 6.88 -38.76
C CYS A 4 -24.09 6.37 -38.91
N ASP A 5 -23.16 7.26 -39.25
CA ASP A 5 -21.74 6.93 -39.34
C ASP A 5 -21.13 6.86 -37.94
N THR A 6 -20.50 5.72 -37.64
CA THR A 6 -19.74 5.49 -36.40
C THR A 6 -18.26 5.67 -36.71
N TYR A 7 -17.63 6.67 -36.09
CA TYR A 7 -16.18 6.82 -36.10
C TYR A 7 -15.55 5.86 -35.09
N VAL A 8 -14.80 4.87 -35.57
CA VAL A 8 -13.93 4.03 -34.75
C VAL A 8 -12.55 4.68 -34.69
N THR A 9 -12.18 5.21 -33.53
CA THR A 9 -10.84 5.75 -33.30
C THR A 9 -9.93 4.62 -32.79
N LEU A 10 -9.08 4.08 -33.66
CA LEU A 10 -8.00 3.17 -33.27
C LEU A 10 -6.87 3.98 -32.63
N LEU A 11 -6.68 3.86 -31.32
CA LEU A 11 -5.50 4.38 -30.63
C LEU A 11 -4.32 3.45 -30.90
N TYR A 12 -3.39 3.90 -31.74
CA TYR A 12 -2.10 3.27 -31.98
C TYR A 12 -1.12 3.70 -30.89
N SER A 13 -0.51 2.74 -30.18
CA SER A 13 0.63 3.00 -29.29
C SER A 13 1.94 3.01 -30.09
N PRO A 14 2.88 3.94 -29.85
CA PRO A 14 4.15 3.95 -30.55
C PRO A 14 5.09 2.88 -29.98
N LYS A 15 5.78 2.14 -30.86
CA LYS A 15 6.86 1.22 -30.49
C LYS A 15 8.07 2.02 -30.01
N VAL A 16 8.46 1.83 -28.75
CA VAL A 16 9.72 2.35 -28.21
C VAL A 16 10.83 1.33 -28.48
N TYR A 17 11.87 1.77 -29.18
CA TYR A 17 13.05 0.99 -29.52
C TYR A 17 14.01 0.95 -28.33
N ASN A 18 14.44 -0.24 -27.92
CA ASN A 18 15.33 -0.45 -26.78
C ASN A 18 16.78 -0.65 -27.27
N ASN A 19 17.69 0.28 -26.96
CA ASN A 19 19.12 0.07 -27.18
C ASN A 19 19.78 -0.30 -25.85
N ASN A 20 20.12 -1.58 -25.72
CA ASN A 20 20.96 -2.11 -24.66
C ASN A 20 22.38 -1.52 -24.75
N HIS A 21 22.86 -0.90 -23.68
CA HIS A 21 24.29 -0.91 -23.37
C HIS A 21 24.49 -1.30 -21.91
N LEU A 22 24.89 -2.55 -21.75
CA LEU A 22 25.35 -3.19 -20.52
C LEU A 22 26.57 -2.42 -19.99
N SER A 23 26.50 -1.93 -18.76
CA SER A 23 27.68 -1.52 -17.98
C SER A 23 27.58 -2.17 -16.61
N SER A 24 28.33 -3.25 -16.42
CA SER A 24 28.49 -3.92 -15.13
C SER A 24 29.19 -2.97 -14.14
N SER A 25 28.49 -2.57 -13.08
CA SER A 25 29.11 -1.98 -11.89
C SER A 25 28.57 -2.68 -10.65
N SER A 26 29.40 -3.58 -10.13
CA SER A 26 29.28 -4.19 -8.82
C SER A 26 29.24 -3.12 -7.74
N SER A 27 28.04 -2.78 -7.25
CA SER A 27 27.87 -1.90 -6.09
C SER A 27 27.47 -2.73 -4.87
N ARG A 28 28.38 -2.76 -3.90
CA ARG A 28 28.25 -3.37 -2.57
C ARG A 28 26.96 -2.90 -1.87
N PRO A 29 26.33 -3.72 -1.02
CA PRO A 29 25.10 -3.32 -0.34
C PRO A 29 25.41 -2.20 0.67
N ASN A 30 24.70 -1.09 0.55
CA ASN A 30 24.78 0.12 1.39
C ASN A 30 24.29 -0.11 2.84
N PHE A 31 24.59 -1.24 3.47
CA PHE A 31 24.18 -1.52 4.85
C PHE A 31 24.85 -0.58 5.87
N VAL A 32 26.09 -0.15 5.59
CA VAL A 32 26.91 0.65 6.53
C VAL A 32 26.57 2.14 6.59
N ASN A 33 25.76 2.68 5.69
CA ASN A 33 25.41 4.11 5.71
C ASN A 33 24.14 4.43 6.53
N ARG A 34 23.39 3.42 7.00
CA ARG A 34 22.09 3.59 7.66
C ARG A 34 22.17 3.94 9.17
N TRP A 35 23.27 3.60 9.84
CA TRP A 35 23.45 3.79 11.29
C TRP A 35 24.25 5.03 11.71
N ILE A 36 24.92 5.74 10.77
CA ILE A 36 25.81 6.88 11.12
C ILE A 36 25.03 8.21 11.23
N TRP A 37 23.82 8.29 10.67
CA TRP A 37 22.99 9.48 10.71
C TRP A 37 21.71 9.17 11.46
N GLY A 38 21.65 9.58 12.74
CA GLY A 38 20.47 9.46 13.58
C GLY A 38 19.27 10.17 12.93
N GLY A 39 18.36 9.36 12.36
CA GLY A 39 17.05 9.78 11.86
C GLY A 39 17.03 10.10 10.36
N LEU A 40 16.09 9.45 9.65
CA LEU A 40 15.12 10.02 8.70
C LEU A 40 14.43 8.85 7.97
N ASP A 41 13.19 8.57 8.39
CA ASP A 41 12.18 7.66 7.85
C ASP A 41 12.58 6.19 7.55
N ARG A 42 12.15 5.28 8.42
CA ARG A 42 12.33 3.81 8.26
C ARG A 42 11.48 3.20 7.12
N GLY A 43 10.67 4.00 6.41
CA GLY A 43 9.66 3.55 5.46
C GLY A 43 9.75 4.19 4.07
N TYR A 44 8.82 3.83 3.20
CA TYR A 44 8.71 4.45 1.88
C TYR A 44 8.41 5.93 1.98
N ILE A 45 9.20 6.74 1.26
CA ILE A 45 9.07 8.20 1.24
C ILE A 45 7.65 8.59 0.80
N SER A 46 6.95 9.35 1.64
CA SER A 46 5.64 9.92 1.32
C SER A 46 5.64 11.41 1.62
N ASN A 47 5.41 12.22 0.57
CA ASN A 47 5.20 13.66 0.67
C ASN A 47 3.70 14.03 0.79
N VAL A 48 2.84 13.07 1.13
CA VAL A 48 1.42 13.34 1.35
C VAL A 48 1.26 14.04 2.69
N ASP A 49 0.75 15.26 2.67
CA ASP A 49 0.40 16.01 3.87
C ASP A 49 -0.84 15.42 4.54
N ILE A 50 -0.82 15.30 5.87
CA ILE A 50 -1.92 14.71 6.62
C ILE A 50 -2.86 15.80 7.11
N ASN A 51 -4.13 15.74 6.68
CA ASN A 51 -5.19 16.49 7.33
C ASN A 51 -5.78 15.66 8.48
N TRP A 52 -5.41 16.02 9.71
CA TRP A 52 -5.87 15.33 10.92
C TRP A 52 -7.38 15.44 11.15
N GLY A 53 -8.02 16.50 10.65
CA GLY A 53 -9.48 16.64 10.67
C GLY A 53 -10.17 15.58 9.80
N ASP A 54 -9.61 15.28 8.64
CA ASP A 54 -10.10 14.23 7.74
C ASP A 54 -9.93 12.84 8.36
N ILE A 55 -8.81 12.61 9.07
CA ILE A 55 -8.60 11.38 9.85
C ILE A 55 -9.66 11.22 10.93
N LEU A 56 -9.97 12.28 11.70
CA LEU A 56 -11.01 12.23 12.74
C LEU A 56 -12.38 11.89 12.15
N GLN A 57 -12.73 12.49 11.00
CA GLN A 57 -14.00 12.20 10.34
C GLN A 57 -14.08 10.75 9.87
N ILE A 58 -13.02 10.23 9.24
CA ILE A 58 -12.99 8.84 8.75
C ILE A 58 -12.96 7.84 9.89
N THR A 59 -12.14 8.07 10.93
CA THR A 59 -12.09 7.18 12.09
C THR A 59 -13.43 7.13 12.82
N ALA A 60 -14.12 8.26 13.00
CA ALA A 60 -15.48 8.30 13.55
C ALA A 60 -16.50 7.53 12.68
N LYS A 61 -16.42 7.67 11.36
CA LYS A 61 -17.26 6.89 10.41
C LYS A 61 -16.97 5.38 10.49
N LEU A 62 -15.72 4.99 10.73
CA LEU A 62 -15.29 3.59 10.82
C LEU A 62 -15.80 2.92 12.11
N THR A 63 -15.58 3.53 13.27
CA THR A 63 -15.91 2.93 14.58
C THR A 63 -17.37 2.99 14.97
N GLY A 64 -18.11 3.99 14.49
CA GLY A 64 -19.43 4.30 15.03
C GLY A 64 -19.34 4.68 16.50
N LYS A 65 -19.84 3.81 17.40
CA LYS A 65 -19.82 4.01 18.89
C LYS A 65 -18.76 3.18 19.63
N LYS A 66 -17.90 2.44 18.92
CA LYS A 66 -16.92 1.53 19.55
C LYS A 66 -15.56 2.19 19.67
N GLU A 67 -14.89 2.04 20.80
CA GLU A 67 -13.54 2.55 20.99
C GLU A 67 -12.50 1.60 20.37
N PHE A 68 -11.41 2.18 19.86
CA PHE A 68 -10.22 1.42 19.49
C PHE A 68 -9.47 1.01 20.77
N GLN A 69 -8.81 -0.15 20.75
CA GLN A 69 -8.00 -0.63 21.88
C GLN A 69 -6.52 -0.70 21.47
N GLU A 70 -6.25 -1.17 20.25
CA GLU A 70 -4.92 -1.23 19.68
C GLU A 70 -4.90 -0.67 18.25
N VAL A 71 -3.93 0.20 17.97
CA VAL A 71 -3.74 0.92 16.71
C VAL A 71 -2.37 0.57 16.12
N GLY A 72 -2.34 0.03 14.92
CA GLY A 72 -1.12 -0.13 14.12
C GLY A 72 -0.87 1.10 13.25
N LEU A 73 0.37 1.57 13.24
CA LEU A 73 0.80 2.71 12.43
C LEU A 73 1.88 2.25 11.46
N LEU A 74 1.60 2.36 10.15
CA LEU A 74 2.50 1.94 9.09
C LEU A 74 2.92 3.12 8.20
N ASN A 75 4.23 3.28 8.04
CA ASN A 75 4.86 4.23 7.13
C ASN A 75 4.66 5.73 7.48
N PHE A 76 4.57 6.05 8.77
CA PHE A 76 4.52 7.42 9.29
C PHE A 76 5.88 7.87 9.84
N ASN A 77 6.18 9.16 9.75
CA ASN A 77 7.36 9.74 10.40
C ASN A 77 7.13 9.98 11.90
N ASN A 78 8.19 10.27 12.66
CA ASN A 78 8.10 10.41 14.12
C ASN A 78 7.08 11.48 14.56
N ASN A 79 7.06 12.65 13.90
CA ASN A 79 6.12 13.70 14.24
C ASN A 79 4.67 13.24 14.02
N GLU A 80 4.41 12.50 12.95
CA GLU A 80 3.10 11.93 12.66
C GLU A 80 2.70 10.85 13.66
N LEU A 81 3.64 10.04 14.12
CA LEU A 81 3.41 9.07 15.21
C LEU A 81 2.95 9.80 16.49
N ASP A 82 3.64 10.87 16.88
CA ASP A 82 3.27 11.68 18.05
C ASP A 82 1.86 12.28 17.91
N HIS A 83 1.47 12.69 16.70
CA HIS A 83 0.12 13.20 16.45
C HIS A 83 -0.94 12.10 16.54
N TRP A 84 -0.67 10.88 16.08
CA TRP A 84 -1.59 9.75 16.25
C TRP A 84 -1.84 9.44 17.73
N GLU A 85 -0.80 9.49 18.57
CA GLU A 85 -0.93 9.27 20.02
C GLU A 85 -1.81 10.32 20.69
N GLN A 86 -1.74 11.58 20.24
CA GLN A 86 -2.61 12.66 20.71
C GLN A 86 -4.04 12.53 20.20
N LEU A 87 -4.22 12.02 18.97
CA LEU A 87 -5.52 11.91 18.32
C LEU A 87 -6.40 10.84 18.96
N ILE A 88 -5.81 9.70 19.31
CA ILE A 88 -6.48 8.56 19.91
C ILE A 88 -5.77 8.23 21.23
N PRO A 89 -5.98 9.00 22.30
CA PRO A 89 -5.30 8.75 23.56
C PRO A 89 -5.80 7.45 24.22
N ASN A 90 -5.02 6.93 25.17
CA ASN A 90 -5.36 5.75 25.99
C ASN A 90 -5.51 4.41 25.24
N VAL A 91 -4.89 4.28 24.06
CA VAL A 91 -4.82 3.02 23.30
C VAL A 91 -3.37 2.58 23.13
N THR A 92 -3.17 1.30 22.84
CA THR A 92 -1.83 0.78 22.53
C THR A 92 -1.49 1.11 21.07
N HIS A 93 -0.47 1.96 20.87
CA HIS A 93 0.07 2.25 19.56
C HIS A 93 1.22 1.31 19.23
N VAL A 94 1.16 0.70 18.05
CA VAL A 94 2.22 -0.19 17.54
C VAL A 94 2.72 0.34 16.22
N VAL A 95 4.01 0.72 16.18
CA VAL A 95 4.69 1.05 14.93
C VAL A 95 4.96 -0.25 14.17
N LEU A 96 4.38 -0.38 12.99
CA LEU A 96 4.54 -1.53 12.12
C LEU A 96 5.73 -1.29 11.19
N GLU A 97 6.78 -2.09 11.37
CA GLU A 97 7.97 -2.01 10.53
C GLU A 97 7.86 -2.94 9.32
N LEU A 98 8.00 -2.38 8.12
CA LEU A 98 8.03 -3.11 6.86
C LEU A 98 9.37 -2.89 6.16
N GLU A 99 10.07 -3.98 5.85
CA GLU A 99 11.27 -3.92 5.01
C GLU A 99 10.91 -3.52 3.58
N TYR A 100 11.81 -2.83 2.89
CA TYR A 100 11.58 -2.42 1.50
C TYR A 100 11.59 -3.62 0.56
N ALA A 101 10.77 -3.55 -0.48
CA ALA A 101 10.92 -4.38 -1.66
C ALA A 101 12.36 -4.29 -2.20
N ALA A 102 12.90 -5.40 -2.67
CA ALA A 102 14.23 -5.41 -3.26
C ALA A 102 14.29 -4.48 -4.47
N LYS A 103 15.42 -3.80 -4.66
CA LYS A 103 15.58 -2.75 -5.69
C LYS A 103 15.37 -3.25 -7.13
N ASN A 104 15.54 -4.56 -7.36
CA ASN A 104 15.35 -5.21 -8.65
C ASN A 104 13.90 -5.63 -8.90
N VAL A 105 12.99 -5.48 -7.92
CA VAL A 105 11.56 -5.74 -8.11
C VAL A 105 10.95 -4.56 -8.85
N THR A 106 10.51 -4.79 -10.09
CA THR A 106 9.81 -3.82 -10.92
C THR A 106 8.34 -4.17 -11.05
N TRP A 107 7.53 -3.24 -11.58
CA TRP A 107 6.13 -3.53 -11.85
C TRP A 107 5.98 -4.69 -12.84
N GLU A 108 6.78 -4.70 -13.90
CA GLU A 108 6.78 -5.72 -14.95
C GLU A 108 7.20 -7.10 -14.41
N SER A 109 8.02 -7.15 -13.35
CA SER A 109 8.36 -8.40 -12.68
C SER A 109 7.23 -8.98 -11.82
N LEU A 110 6.31 -8.13 -11.35
CA LEU A 110 5.15 -8.53 -10.53
C LEU A 110 3.91 -8.78 -11.38
N TYR A 111 3.74 -7.99 -12.45
CA TYR A 111 2.63 -8.03 -13.39
C TYR A 111 3.19 -7.96 -14.83
N PRO A 112 3.75 -9.07 -15.33
CA PRO A 112 4.18 -9.15 -16.72
C PRO A 112 2.97 -9.09 -17.67
N GLU A 113 3.20 -8.74 -18.92
CA GLU A 113 2.13 -8.68 -19.93
C GLU A 113 1.57 -10.07 -20.29
N TRP A 114 2.39 -11.11 -20.13
CA TRP A 114 2.07 -12.49 -20.46
C TRP A 114 2.71 -13.40 -19.41
N ILE A 115 2.02 -14.47 -19.03
CA ILE A 115 2.56 -15.54 -18.19
C ILE A 115 2.30 -16.84 -18.95
N ASP A 116 3.31 -17.69 -19.03
CA ASP A 116 3.14 -19.06 -19.52
C ASP A 116 2.40 -19.87 -18.44
N GLU A 117 1.05 -19.84 -18.50
CA GLU A 117 0.19 -20.49 -17.50
C GLU A 117 0.41 -22.00 -17.41
N GLU A 118 0.85 -22.63 -18.51
CA GLU A 118 1.11 -24.08 -18.60
C GLU A 118 2.57 -24.43 -18.24
N GLU A 119 3.42 -23.43 -17.95
CA GLU A 119 4.83 -23.58 -17.57
C GLU A 119 5.66 -24.44 -18.57
N GLU A 120 5.27 -24.49 -19.84
CA GLU A 120 5.89 -25.36 -20.85
C GLU A 120 7.25 -24.84 -21.33
N THR A 121 7.48 -23.52 -21.26
CA THR A 121 8.64 -22.86 -21.86
C THR A 121 9.42 -21.99 -20.87
N GLU A 122 8.74 -21.15 -20.09
CA GLU A 122 9.38 -20.21 -19.16
C GLU A 122 8.74 -20.26 -17.77
N VAL A 123 9.47 -20.79 -16.79
CA VAL A 123 9.08 -20.73 -15.37
C VAL A 123 9.56 -19.41 -14.78
N LEU A 124 8.69 -18.41 -14.79
CA LEU A 124 8.97 -17.12 -14.13
C LEU A 124 8.89 -17.29 -12.61
N VAL A 125 9.97 -16.95 -11.91
CA VAL A 125 9.99 -16.96 -10.44
C VAL A 125 9.34 -15.68 -9.92
N CYS A 126 8.21 -15.81 -9.21
CA CYS A 126 7.54 -14.70 -8.55
C CYS A 126 8.48 -14.00 -7.56
N PRO A 127 8.73 -12.69 -7.71
CA PRO A 127 9.56 -11.94 -6.77
C PRO A 127 8.95 -11.98 -5.36
N SER A 128 9.80 -12.20 -4.36
CA SER A 128 9.35 -12.14 -2.96
C SER A 128 9.26 -10.69 -2.50
N LEU A 129 8.09 -10.31 -1.97
CA LEU A 129 7.91 -9.07 -1.22
C LEU A 129 7.97 -9.36 0.29
N PRO A 130 8.75 -8.59 1.07
CA PRO A 130 8.71 -8.67 2.53
C PRO A 130 7.29 -8.55 3.10
N SER A 131 7.07 -9.09 4.29
CA SER A 131 5.76 -9.04 4.94
C SER A 131 5.88 -8.45 6.34
N LEU A 132 4.81 -7.80 6.79
CA LEU A 132 4.70 -7.39 8.19
C LEU A 132 4.71 -8.62 9.09
N ARG A 133 5.50 -8.55 10.17
CA ARG A 133 5.41 -9.53 11.25
C ARG A 133 4.16 -9.24 12.07
N SER A 134 3.47 -10.29 12.51
CA SER A 134 2.36 -10.12 13.44
C SER A 134 2.90 -9.54 14.77
N PRO A 135 2.31 -8.46 15.31
CA PRO A 135 2.79 -7.85 16.54
C PRO A 135 2.43 -8.66 17.80
N GLY A 136 1.84 -9.85 17.66
CA GLY A 136 1.42 -10.69 18.79
C GLY A 136 0.18 -10.18 19.52
N ILE A 137 -0.21 -8.93 19.30
CA ILE A 137 -1.47 -8.34 19.73
C ILE A 137 -2.44 -8.21 18.56
N ARG A 138 -3.74 -8.27 18.84
CA ARG A 138 -4.75 -7.99 17.82
C ARG A 138 -4.87 -6.48 17.64
N LEU A 139 -4.89 -6.01 16.40
CA LEU A 139 -5.13 -4.61 16.09
C LEU A 139 -6.60 -4.40 15.68
N ASN A 140 -7.16 -3.24 16.02
CA ASN A 140 -8.53 -2.86 15.62
C ASN A 140 -8.52 -1.75 14.55
N LEU A 141 -7.43 -0.99 14.47
CA LEU A 141 -7.15 0.00 13.44
C LEU A 141 -5.74 -0.20 12.91
N ILE A 142 -5.53 -0.14 11.60
CA ILE A 142 -4.21 -0.07 10.97
C ILE A 142 -4.19 1.14 10.04
N ALA A 143 -3.60 2.24 10.50
CA ALA A 143 -3.38 3.39 9.65
C ALA A 143 -2.17 3.18 8.74
N VAL A 144 -2.29 3.59 7.48
CA VAL A 144 -1.26 3.38 6.47
C VAL A 144 -1.06 4.66 5.67
N LYS A 145 0.16 5.20 5.67
CA LYS A 145 0.51 6.31 4.77
C LYS A 145 1.15 5.76 3.50
N LEU A 146 0.52 5.97 2.34
CA LEU A 146 1.08 5.50 1.07
C LEU A 146 2.05 6.54 0.50
N PRO A 147 3.12 6.09 -0.19
CA PRO A 147 3.99 6.97 -0.92
C PRO A 147 3.24 7.64 -2.08
N HIS A 148 3.71 8.82 -2.43
CA HIS A 148 3.30 9.50 -3.65
C HIS A 148 4.05 8.89 -4.83
N ALA A 149 3.33 8.65 -5.91
CA ALA A 149 3.93 8.12 -7.11
C ALA A 149 4.84 9.16 -7.76
N ASN A 150 6.09 8.79 -8.02
CA ASN A 150 6.99 9.63 -8.82
C ASN A 150 6.59 9.50 -10.30
N GLY A 151 5.59 10.26 -10.75
CA GLY A 151 5.22 10.37 -12.17
C GLY A 151 3.82 9.87 -12.54
N GLY A 152 3.58 9.70 -13.84
CA GLY A 152 2.23 9.53 -14.43
C GLY A 152 1.51 8.22 -14.12
N ASN A 153 2.21 7.16 -13.69
CA ASN A 153 1.63 5.82 -13.50
C ASN A 153 1.55 5.42 -12.03
N TRP A 154 0.80 6.19 -11.23
CA TRP A 154 0.62 5.94 -9.79
C TRP A 154 -0.01 4.58 -9.45
N SER A 155 -0.74 3.99 -10.40
CA SER A 155 -1.36 2.67 -10.27
C SER A 155 -0.36 1.53 -10.41
N ARG A 156 0.81 1.79 -11.01
CA ARG A 156 1.88 0.82 -11.27
C ARG A 156 3.11 1.05 -10.38
N ASP A 157 2.88 1.46 -9.14
CA ASP A 157 3.93 1.74 -8.18
C ASP A 157 4.13 0.56 -7.21
N VAL A 158 5.35 0.01 -7.19
CA VAL A 158 5.71 -1.17 -6.38
C VAL A 158 5.60 -0.88 -4.88
N ALA A 159 5.96 0.32 -4.43
CA ALA A 159 5.93 0.68 -3.01
C ALA A 159 4.49 0.79 -2.49
N ARG A 160 3.60 1.44 -3.27
CA ARG A 160 2.17 1.52 -2.98
C ARG A 160 1.53 0.15 -2.94
N LEU A 161 1.85 -0.72 -3.92
CA LEU A 161 1.36 -2.09 -3.96
C LEU A 161 1.85 -2.89 -2.74
N HIS A 162 3.13 -2.79 -2.43
CA HIS A 162 3.75 -3.54 -1.34
C HIS A 162 3.14 -3.21 0.02
N LEU A 163 2.99 -1.92 0.35
CA LEU A 163 2.35 -1.50 1.61
C LEU A 163 0.91 -2.04 1.73
N GLN A 164 0.14 -1.97 0.65
CA GLN A 164 -1.25 -2.45 0.66
C GLN A 164 -1.34 -3.97 0.75
N LEU A 165 -0.47 -4.71 0.05
CA LEU A 165 -0.37 -6.17 0.17
C LEU A 165 0.06 -6.59 1.58
N ALA A 166 1.04 -5.90 2.16
CA ALA A 166 1.53 -6.21 3.50
C ALA A 166 0.44 -6.00 4.55
N VAL A 167 -0.35 -4.93 4.43
CA VAL A 167 -1.49 -4.66 5.31
C VAL A 167 -2.61 -5.67 5.08
N ALA A 168 -2.96 -5.99 3.83
CA ALA A 168 -3.97 -7.00 3.52
C ALA A 168 -3.59 -8.39 4.05
N ARG A 169 -2.31 -8.77 3.98
CA ARG A 169 -1.82 -10.02 4.60
C ARG A 169 -1.86 -9.98 6.12
N LEU A 170 -1.55 -8.83 6.72
CA LEU A 170 -1.64 -8.67 8.18
C LEU A 170 -3.10 -8.74 8.63
N THR A 171 -4.03 -8.12 7.89
CA THR A 171 -5.46 -8.13 8.22
C THR A 171 -6.03 -9.55 8.21
N THR A 172 -5.66 -10.39 7.23
CA THR A 172 -6.10 -11.79 7.16
C THR A 172 -5.48 -12.68 8.23
N SER A 173 -4.33 -12.30 8.79
CA SER A 173 -3.69 -13.06 9.87
C SER A 173 -4.47 -12.99 11.19
N PHE A 174 -5.27 -11.94 11.39
CA PHE A 174 -6.09 -11.79 12.60
C PHE A 174 -7.32 -12.70 12.54
N LYS A 175 -7.34 -13.74 13.37
CA LYS A 175 -8.48 -14.64 13.51
C LYS A 175 -9.62 -13.98 14.30
N GLY A 176 -10.87 -14.16 13.86
CA GLY A 176 -12.06 -13.98 14.70
C GLY A 176 -13.01 -12.84 14.28
N ASN A 177 -14.17 -12.80 14.93
CA ASN A 177 -15.38 -12.16 14.40
C ASN A 177 -15.49 -10.61 14.54
N TYR A 178 -14.37 -9.91 14.74
CA TYR A 178 -14.37 -8.46 14.94
C TYR A 178 -13.88 -7.70 13.70
N PRO A 179 -14.53 -6.58 13.34
CA PRO A 179 -14.11 -5.77 12.21
C PRO A 179 -12.76 -5.11 12.50
N LEU A 180 -11.92 -5.04 11.46
CA LEU A 180 -10.66 -4.29 11.48
C LEU A 180 -10.73 -3.16 10.45
N TYR A 181 -10.28 -1.99 10.86
CA TYR A 181 -10.37 -0.76 10.08
C TYR A 181 -9.02 -0.34 9.53
N VAL A 182 -8.98 0.13 8.29
CA VAL A 182 -7.73 0.47 7.58
C VAL A 182 -7.87 1.81 6.87
N PRO A 183 -7.56 2.94 7.54
CA PRO A 183 -7.48 4.24 6.87
C PRO A 183 -6.16 4.36 6.09
N PHE A 184 -6.28 4.66 4.79
CA PHE A 184 -5.16 4.97 3.91
C PHE A 184 -5.02 6.47 3.73
N VAL A 185 -3.84 7.02 4.03
CA VAL A 185 -3.49 8.42 3.75
C VAL A 185 -2.75 8.48 2.42
N THR A 186 -3.38 9.05 1.40
CA THR A 186 -2.91 9.03 0.01
C THR A 186 -3.66 10.03 -0.88
N ASN A 187 -2.95 10.71 -1.78
CA ASN A 187 -3.59 11.58 -2.79
C ASN A 187 -4.17 10.79 -3.98
N PHE A 188 -3.80 9.52 -4.11
CA PHE A 188 -4.28 8.62 -5.17
C PHE A 188 -5.13 7.51 -4.59
N PHE A 189 -6.10 7.01 -5.36
CA PHE A 189 -6.99 5.95 -4.92
C PHE A 189 -6.20 4.68 -4.51
N PRO A 190 -6.51 4.05 -3.36
CA PRO A 190 -5.95 2.74 -3.01
C PRO A 190 -6.34 1.68 -4.05
N ILE A 191 -5.53 0.64 -4.22
CA ILE A 191 -5.74 -0.40 -5.23
C ILE A 191 -7.08 -1.12 -4.94
N PRO A 192 -8.05 -1.07 -5.87
CA PRO A 192 -9.41 -1.53 -5.63
C PRO A 192 -9.51 -3.04 -5.41
N ASN A 193 -8.61 -3.83 -6.00
CA ASN A 193 -8.73 -5.29 -5.98
C ASN A 193 -8.20 -5.95 -4.70
N LEU A 194 -7.59 -5.18 -3.79
CA LEU A 194 -7.09 -5.67 -2.50
C LEU A 194 -8.15 -5.68 -1.41
N PHE A 195 -9.07 -4.71 -1.46
CA PHE A 195 -10.19 -4.56 -0.53
C PHE A 195 -11.47 -4.44 -1.35
N THR A 196 -12.40 -5.36 -1.17
CA THR A 196 -13.61 -5.40 -2.01
C THR A 196 -14.39 -4.08 -1.90
N CYS A 197 -15.18 -3.70 -2.91
CA CYS A 197 -15.94 -2.43 -2.87
C CYS A 197 -16.91 -2.36 -1.68
N ARG A 198 -17.36 -3.52 -1.15
CA ARG A 198 -18.20 -3.62 0.05
C ARG A 198 -17.46 -3.23 1.33
N GLU A 199 -16.14 -3.16 1.28
CA GLU A 199 -15.25 -2.81 2.39
C GLU A 199 -14.91 -1.32 2.40
N LEU A 200 -15.32 -0.55 1.38
CA LEU A 200 -15.16 0.91 1.39
C LEU A 200 -16.19 1.54 2.33
N VAL A 201 -15.71 2.27 3.34
CA VAL A 201 -16.58 3.03 4.25
C VAL A 201 -16.79 4.46 3.74
N GLY A 202 -15.77 5.05 3.13
CA GLY A 202 -15.82 6.39 2.56
C GLY A 202 -14.43 6.99 2.42
N HIS A 203 -14.35 8.24 1.99
CA HIS A 203 -13.12 9.03 2.00
C HIS A 203 -13.41 10.48 2.39
N GLU A 204 -12.45 11.11 3.06
CA GLU A 204 -12.44 12.54 3.35
C GLU A 204 -11.07 13.08 2.95
N GLY A 205 -11.04 14.08 2.07
CA GLY A 205 -9.78 14.58 1.49
C GLY A 205 -8.93 13.43 0.92
N ASN A 206 -7.72 13.29 1.46
CA ASN A 206 -6.76 12.25 1.10
C ASN A 206 -6.78 11.03 2.03
N VAL A 207 -7.82 10.85 2.83
CA VAL A 207 -7.98 9.73 3.77
C VAL A 207 -9.09 8.80 3.26
N PHE A 208 -8.73 7.56 2.91
CA PHE A 208 -9.66 6.53 2.43
C PHE A 208 -9.87 5.46 3.50
N GLY A 209 -11.09 5.33 4.02
CA GLY A 209 -11.44 4.35 5.05
C GLY A 209 -11.88 3.02 4.46
N ARG A 210 -11.19 1.92 4.82
CA ARG A 210 -11.62 0.55 4.54
C ARG A 210 -11.98 -0.21 5.81
N LYS A 211 -12.91 -1.16 5.72
CA LYS A 211 -13.34 -2.06 6.79
C LYS A 211 -13.25 -3.49 6.30
N THR A 212 -12.41 -4.29 6.94
CA THR A 212 -12.27 -5.71 6.64
C THR A 212 -13.33 -6.54 7.39
N PRO A 213 -14.04 -7.46 6.69
CA PRO A 213 -15.00 -8.36 7.33
C PRO A 213 -14.29 -9.39 8.21
N PRO A 214 -14.97 -9.88 9.26
CA PRO A 214 -14.43 -10.87 10.20
C PRO A 214 -14.06 -12.25 9.63
N SER A 215 -14.31 -12.52 8.34
CA SER A 215 -14.19 -13.84 7.72
C SER A 215 -13.48 -13.79 6.35
N THR A 216 -12.93 -12.66 5.93
CA THR A 216 -12.35 -12.58 4.58
C THR A 216 -11.01 -13.28 4.55
N ARG A 217 -10.95 -14.45 3.91
CA ARG A 217 -9.73 -14.87 3.22
C ARG A 217 -9.52 -13.89 2.08
N ILE A 218 -8.59 -12.96 2.25
CA ILE A 218 -8.02 -12.24 1.10
C ILE A 218 -6.95 -13.20 0.57
N LEU A 219 -7.17 -13.68 -0.66
CA LEU A 219 -6.52 -14.80 -1.37
C LEU A 219 -7.17 -16.16 -1.10
#